data_AF-A0AAJ2DQD9-F1
#
_entry.id   AF-A0AAJ2DQD9-F1
#
_cell.length_a   1.000
_cell.length_b   1.000
_cell.length_c   1.000
_cell.angle_alpha   90.00
_cell.angle_beta   90.00
_cell.angle_gamma   90.00
#
_symmetry.space_group_name_H-M   'P 1'
#
loop_
_entity.id
_entity.type
_entity.pdbx_description
1 polymer ?
#
loop_
_entity_poly.entity_id
_entity_poly.type
_entity_poly.pdbx_seq_one_letter_code
_entity_poly.pdbx_strand_id
1 'polypeptide(L)'
;MNKFQLEQNKAFKLANDLKQGGRAAIGGTASPKTDRREQRKLDQAKGLVPFACKLDEKLVRQLKERADANEGGMTEALAELLVAAGLQR
;
A
#
# COMPACT_ATOMS: atom_id res chain seq x y z
N MET A 1 3.49 32.60 22.25
CA MET A 1 2.98 31.30 22.75
C MET A 1 3.38 31.13 24.20
N ASN A 2 2.43 30.80 25.07
CA ASN A 2 2.66 30.69 26.51
C ASN A 2 3.46 29.41 26.82
N LYS A 3 4.49 29.50 27.67
CA LYS A 3 5.36 28.35 28.04
C LYS A 3 4.57 27.13 28.52
N PHE A 4 3.45 27.37 29.21
CA PHE A 4 2.54 26.34 29.70
C PHE A 4 1.93 25.48 28.58
N GLN A 5 1.62 26.07 27.42
CA GLN A 5 1.06 25.34 26.28
C GLN A 5 2.11 24.45 25.62
N LEU A 6 3.38 24.87 25.62
CA LEU A 6 4.49 24.05 25.10
C LEU A 6 4.74 22.83 25.97
N GLU A 7 4.67 22.97 27.29
CA GLU A 7 4.85 21.86 28.22
C GLU A 7 3.69 20.86 28.15
N GLN A 8 2.45 21.35 28.03
CA GLN A 8 1.29 20.48 27.74
C GLN A 8 1.48 19.70 26.44
N ASN A 9 1.85 20.37 25.34
CA ASN A 9 2.05 19.70 24.06
C ASN A 9 3.16 18.65 24.10
N LYS A 10 4.22 18.89 24.90
CA LYS A 10 5.29 17.90 25.13
C LYS A 10 4.78 16.69 25.93
N ALA A 11 3.99 16.92 26.97
CA ALA A 11 3.37 15.85 27.75
C ALA A 11 2.41 15.00 26.90
N PHE A 12 1.59 15.63 26.05
CA PHE A 12 0.71 14.92 25.12
C PHE A 12 1.48 14.09 24.08
N LYS A 13 2.61 14.59 23.58
CA LYS A 13 3.47 13.82 22.67
C LYS A 13 4.06 12.59 23.36
N LEU A 14 4.63 12.76 24.55
CA LEU A 14 5.19 11.64 25.33
C LEU A 14 4.13 10.59 25.69
N ALA A 15 2.93 11.03 26.06
CA ALA A 15 1.81 10.12 26.35
C ALA A 15 1.35 9.34 25.11
N ASN A 16 1.35 9.98 23.93
CA ASN A 16 1.00 9.32 22.68
C ASN A 16 2.06 8.30 22.25
N ASP A 17 3.35 8.65 22.39
CA ASP A 17 4.47 7.74 22.08
C ASP A 17 4.45 6.50 22.99
N LEU A 18 4.20 6.68 24.30
CA LEU A 18 4.06 5.56 25.24
C LEU A 18 2.86 4.66 24.91
N LYS A 19 1.74 5.27 24.49
CA LYS A 19 0.52 4.53 24.08
C LYS A 19 0.71 3.76 22.77
N GLN A 20 1.58 4.25 21.87
CA GLN A 20 1.91 3.56 20.62
C GLN A 20 2.92 2.42 20.83
N GLY A 21 3.84 2.54 21.80
CA GLY A 21 4.80 1.49 22.14
C GLY A 21 4.18 0.18 22.64
N GLY A 22 2.93 0.20 23.13
CA GLY A 22 2.20 -0.98 23.62
C GLY A 22 1.34 -1.71 22.57
N ARG A 23 1.32 -1.29 21.30
CA ARG A 23 0.46 -1.89 20.26
C ARG A 23 1.22 -2.69 19.20
N ALA A 24 2.41 -3.18 19.54
CA ALA A 24 3.07 -4.22 18.77
C ALA A 24 2.63 -5.59 19.27
N ALA A 25 2.22 -6.45 18.33
CA ALA A 25 1.97 -7.89 18.47
C ALA A 25 0.53 -8.35 18.78
N ILE A 26 -0.39 -8.21 17.82
CA ILE A 26 -1.21 -9.36 17.36
C ILE A 26 -1.45 -9.19 15.85
N GLY A 27 -0.67 -9.89 15.01
CA GLY A 27 -1.02 -10.10 13.60
C GLY A 27 0.10 -9.97 12.56
N GLY A 28 0.95 -11.00 12.46
CA GLY A 28 1.36 -11.50 11.14
C GLY A 28 2.60 -10.90 10.46
N THR A 29 3.66 -11.72 10.51
CA THR A 29 4.73 -11.89 9.49
C THR A 29 5.68 -10.73 9.19
N ALA A 30 6.91 -10.95 9.65
CA ALA A 30 8.13 -10.27 9.29
C ALA A 30 8.36 -10.26 7.76
N SER A 31 8.24 -9.09 7.18
CA SER A 31 9.00 -8.61 6.03
C SER A 31 9.01 -7.09 6.19
N PRO A 32 10.13 -6.38 5.94
CA PRO A 32 10.18 -4.93 6.04
C PRO A 32 9.37 -4.38 4.87
N LYS A 33 8.05 -4.36 5.03
CA LYS A 33 7.12 -3.79 4.08
C LYS A 33 7.36 -2.29 4.13
N THR A 34 8.08 -1.79 3.13
CA THR A 34 8.12 -0.37 2.75
C THR A 34 6.78 0.25 3.07
N ASP A 35 6.82 1.34 3.82
CA ASP A 35 5.67 1.94 4.47
C ASP A 35 4.51 2.03 3.48
N ARG A 36 3.41 1.31 3.72
CA ARG A 36 2.29 1.17 2.75
C ARG A 36 1.73 2.53 2.33
N ARG A 37 1.96 3.57 3.13
CA ARG A 37 1.65 4.96 2.80
C ARG A 37 2.55 5.52 1.71
N GLU A 38 3.86 5.25 1.78
CA GLU A 38 4.82 5.68 0.78
C GLU A 38 4.58 4.96 -0.55
N GLN A 39 4.30 3.65 -0.51
CA GLN A 39 3.90 2.91 -1.72
C GLN A 39 2.64 3.50 -2.36
N ARG A 40 1.58 3.76 -1.57
CA ARG A 40 0.37 4.43 -2.09
C ARG A 40 0.64 5.83 -2.65
N LYS A 41 1.58 6.57 -2.06
CA LYS A 41 1.94 7.91 -2.54
C LYS A 41 2.70 7.83 -3.88
N LEU A 42 3.57 6.84 -4.03
CA LEU A 42 4.26 6.54 -5.29
C LEU A 42 3.29 6.04 -6.36
N ASP A 43 2.33 5.19 -5.98
CA ASP A 43 1.29 4.69 -6.87
C ASP A 43 0.38 5.83 -7.33
N GLN A 44 -0.05 6.72 -6.42
CA GLN A 44 -0.81 7.92 -6.77
C GLN A 44 -0.02 8.87 -7.67
N ALA A 45 1.27 9.08 -7.40
CA ALA A 45 2.14 9.90 -8.26
C ALA A 45 2.28 9.30 -9.66
N LYS A 46 2.19 7.97 -9.78
CA LYS A 46 2.17 7.24 -11.06
C LYS A 46 0.75 7.09 -11.65
N GLY A 47 -0.29 7.67 -11.03
CA GLY A 47 -1.69 7.59 -11.49
C GLY A 47 -2.38 6.25 -11.24
N LEU A 48 -1.77 5.34 -10.46
CA LEU A 48 -2.37 4.05 -10.14
C LEU A 48 -3.47 4.20 -9.08
N VAL A 49 -4.67 3.77 -9.46
CA VAL A 49 -5.84 3.75 -8.59
C VAL A 49 -6.14 2.31 -8.18
N PRO A 50 -6.35 2.01 -6.88
CA PRO A 50 -6.77 0.69 -6.45
C PRO A 50 -8.19 0.40 -6.96
N PHE A 51 -8.30 -0.49 -7.95
CA PHE A 51 -9.57 -0.88 -8.55
C PHE A 51 -9.91 -2.33 -8.19
N ALA A 52 -10.89 -2.51 -7.31
CA ALA A 52 -11.30 -3.84 -6.86
C ALA A 52 -12.39 -4.41 -7.78
N CYS A 53 -12.01 -5.24 -8.73
CA CYS A 53 -12.94 -6.06 -9.52
C CYS A 53 -13.02 -7.48 -8.99
N LYS A 54 -14.23 -8.05 -9.01
CA LYS A 54 -14.42 -9.49 -8.81
C LYS A 54 -14.11 -10.19 -10.13
N LEU A 55 -13.16 -11.11 -10.09
CA LEU A 55 -12.75 -11.94 -11.24
C LEU A 55 -13.00 -13.41 -10.91
N ASP A 56 -13.21 -14.23 -11.94
CA ASP A 56 -13.23 -15.68 -11.81
C ASP A 56 -11.86 -16.18 -11.31
N GLU A 57 -11.86 -17.18 -10.42
CA GLU A 57 -10.64 -17.79 -9.89
C GLU A 57 -9.71 -18.30 -11.00
N LYS A 58 -10.26 -18.84 -12.09
CA LYS A 58 -9.46 -19.31 -13.23
C LYS A 58 -8.71 -18.17 -13.91
N LEU A 59 -9.36 -17.01 -14.07
CA LEU A 59 -8.74 -15.82 -14.65
C LEU A 59 -7.66 -15.25 -13.73
N VAL A 60 -7.90 -15.25 -12.41
CA VAL A 60 -6.89 -14.81 -11.43
C VAL A 60 -5.64 -15.70 -11.49
N ARG A 61 -5.79 -17.02 -11.67
CA ARG A 61 -4.64 -17.93 -11.83
C ARG A 61 -3.85 -17.64 -13.11
N GLN A 62 -4.53 -17.46 -14.25
CA GLN A 62 -3.87 -17.10 -15.51
C GLN A 62 -3.14 -15.74 -15.42
N LEU A 63 -3.73 -14.77 -14.73
CA LEU A 63 -3.09 -13.47 -14.51
C LEU A 63 -1.84 -13.61 -13.63
N LYS A 64 -1.85 -14.46 -12.60
CA LYS A 64 -0.66 -14.72 -11.77
C LYS A 64 0.45 -15.39 -12.57
N GLU A 65 0.13 -16.42 -13.34
CA GLU A 65 1.12 -17.10 -14.22
C GLU A 65 1.74 -16.13 -15.23
N ARG A 66 0.94 -15.22 -15.81
CA ARG A 66 1.45 -14.14 -16.68
C ARG A 66 2.25 -13.08 -15.94
N ALA A 67 1.89 -12.78 -14.70
CA ALA A 67 2.64 -11.83 -13.88
C ALA A 67 4.01 -12.39 -13.48
N ASP A 68 4.09 -13.70 -13.21
CA ASP A 68 5.36 -14.38 -12.89
C ASP A 68 6.31 -14.41 -14.10
N ALA A 69 5.76 -14.40 -15.33
CA ALA A 69 6.53 -14.34 -16.57
C ALA A 69 6.96 -12.92 -16.99
N ASN A 70 6.43 -11.87 -16.34
CA ASN A 70 6.68 -10.47 -16.70
C ASN A 70 7.49 -9.76 -15.62
N GLU A 71 8.64 -9.17 -15.99
CA GLU A 71 9.53 -8.45 -15.06
C GLU A 71 8.86 -7.23 -14.40
N GLY A 72 7.83 -6.67 -15.05
CA GLY A 72 6.98 -5.58 -14.55
C GLY A 72 5.98 -5.97 -13.45
N GLY A 73 5.89 -7.26 -13.14
CA GLY A 73 4.95 -7.82 -12.17
C GLY A 73 3.48 -7.73 -12.61
N MET A 74 2.58 -7.95 -11.64
CA MET A 74 1.15 -8.09 -11.88
C MET A 74 0.53 -6.87 -12.56
N THR A 75 0.95 -5.67 -12.18
CA THR A 75 0.30 -4.43 -12.64
C THR A 75 0.64 -4.13 -14.10
N GLU A 76 1.87 -4.41 -14.53
CA GLU A 76 2.29 -4.21 -15.92
C GLU A 76 1.69 -5.26 -16.84
N ALA A 77 1.71 -6.53 -16.41
CA ALA A 77 1.03 -7.62 -17.11
C ALA A 77 -0.47 -7.35 -17.31
N LEU A 78 -1.13 -6.77 -16.30
CA LEU A 78 -2.55 -6.39 -16.38
C LEU A 78 -2.74 -5.18 -17.30
N ALA A 79 -1.85 -4.18 -17.25
CA ALA A 79 -1.91 -3.02 -18.15
C ALA A 79 -1.78 -3.43 -19.63
N GLU A 80 -0.84 -4.32 -19.96
CA GLU A 80 -0.68 -4.84 -21.33
C GLU A 80 -1.94 -5.56 -21.81
N LEU A 81 -2.58 -6.37 -20.95
CA LEU A 81 -3.82 -7.06 -21.28
C LEU A 81 -4.99 -6.09 -21.48
N LEU A 82 -5.08 -5.03 -20.68
CA LEU A 82 -6.12 -4.01 -20.86
C LEU A 82 -5.93 -3.25 -22.18
N VAL A 83 -4.67 -2.94 -22.54
CA VAL A 83 -4.36 -2.31 -23.83
C VAL A 83 -4.67 -3.24 -24.99
N ALA A 84 -4.31 -4.53 -24.90
CA ALA A 84 -4.67 -5.53 -25.90
C ALA A 84 -6.20 -5.74 -26.02
N ALA A 85 -6.94 -5.56 -24.93
CA ALA A 85 -8.40 -5.58 -24.92
C ALA A 85 -9.05 -4.30 -25.49
N GLY A 86 -8.26 -3.29 -25.85
CA GLY A 86 -8.72 -2.06 -26.52
C GLY A 86 -8.85 -0.82 -25.62
N LEU A 87 -8.36 -0.86 -24.38
CA LEU A 87 -8.31 0.31 -23.51
C LEU A 87 -7.04 1.13 -23.80
N GLN A 88 -7.14 2.46 -23.77
CA GLN A 88 -6.00 3.35 -23.98
C GLN A 88 -5.38 3.78 -22.63
N ARG A 89 -4.06 4.02 -22.63
CA ARG A 89 -3.25 4.32 -21.44
C ARG A 89 -3.09 5.83 -21.25
#